data_AF-A0A223S859-F1
#
_entry.id   AF-A0A223S859-F1
#
_cell.length_a   1.000
_cell.length_b   1.000
_cell.length_c   1.000
_cell.angle_alpha   90.00
_cell.angle_beta   90.00
_cell.angle_gamma   90.00
#
_symmetry.space_group_name_H-M   'P 1'
#
loop_
_entity.id
_entity.type
_entity.pdbx_description
1 polymer ?
#
loop_
_entity_poly.entity_id
_entity_poly.type
_entity_poly.pdbx_seq_one_letter_code
_entity_poly.pdbx_strand_id
1 'polypeptide(L)'
;MLLDCAGLNDDAFDYAVDKGYCEKAAEGGDSAPQDVRWGVCGYSHISIYNEGYGRARWEYGYGSIAGVVISHELTIRWTNADTEVSDSFWDNTKGIPSPAYHSEYSRSVGRGEVVTSLWGTTTLHWGGTCQVEVPTAYAKIT
;
A
#
# COMPACT_ATOMS: atom_id res chain seq x y z
N MET A 1 -9.19 -21.68 -20.05
CA MET A 1 -8.66 -21.99 -18.71
C MET A 1 -7.97 -20.73 -18.24
N LEU A 2 -8.58 -19.99 -17.30
CA LEU A 2 -7.94 -18.83 -16.68
C LEU A 2 -6.95 -19.36 -15.64
N LEU A 3 -5.69 -18.96 -15.73
CA LEU A 3 -4.72 -19.19 -14.67
C LEU A 3 -5.13 -18.31 -13.49
N ASP A 4 -5.19 -18.88 -12.28
CA ASP A 4 -5.45 -18.10 -11.07
C ASP A 4 -4.17 -17.36 -10.66
N CYS A 5 -4.00 -16.18 -11.24
CA CYS A 5 -2.84 -15.33 -11.02
C CYS A 5 -2.72 -14.84 -9.57
N ALA A 6 -3.82 -14.86 -8.79
CA ALA A 6 -3.82 -14.41 -7.39
C ALA A 6 -3.26 -15.45 -6.42
N GLY A 7 -3.22 -16.72 -6.82
CA GLY A 7 -2.67 -17.82 -6.03
C GLY A 7 -1.18 -18.10 -6.30
N LEU A 8 -0.53 -17.34 -7.18
CA LEU A 8 0.88 -17.54 -7.51
C LEU A 8 1.78 -16.85 -6.47
N ASN A 9 2.92 -17.46 -6.18
CA ASN A 9 4.00 -16.77 -5.46
C ASN A 9 4.72 -15.79 -6.41
N ASP A 10 5.49 -14.85 -5.86
CA ASP A 10 6.10 -13.75 -6.61
C ASP A 10 6.88 -14.24 -7.86
N ASP A 11 7.74 -15.26 -7.72
CA ASP A 11 8.50 -15.82 -8.84
C ASP A 11 7.61 -16.46 -9.93
N ALA A 12 6.55 -17.16 -9.53
CA ALA A 12 5.61 -17.79 -10.45
C ALA A 12 4.69 -16.77 -11.11
N PHE A 13 4.35 -15.69 -10.41
CA PHE A 13 3.59 -14.57 -10.96
C PHE A 13 4.40 -13.84 -12.03
N ASP A 14 5.66 -13.52 -11.75
CA ASP A 14 6.57 -12.88 -12.72
C ASP A 14 6.75 -13.75 -13.97
N TYR A 15 6.93 -15.06 -13.79
CA TYR A 15 6.97 -16.00 -14.90
C TYR A 15 5.65 -16.04 -15.69
N ALA A 16 4.50 -16.02 -15.00
CA ALA A 16 3.19 -16.06 -15.64
C ALA A 16 2.88 -14.76 -16.41
N VAL A 17 3.37 -13.62 -15.92
CA VAL A 17 3.34 -12.32 -16.60
C VAL A 17 4.22 -12.33 -17.85
N ASP A 18 5.48 -12.79 -17.76
CA ASP A 18 6.41 -12.89 -18.90
C ASP A 18 5.85 -13.76 -20.04
N LYS A 19 5.10 -14.81 -19.69
CA LYS A 19 4.46 -15.71 -20.66
C LYS A 19 3.07 -15.27 -21.12
N GLY A 20 2.58 -14.12 -20.65
CA GLY A 20 1.27 -13.58 -21.03
C GLY A 20 0.09 -14.41 -20.52
N TYR A 21 0.29 -15.24 -19.49
CA TYR A 21 -0.79 -15.96 -18.81
C TYR A 21 -1.52 -15.07 -17.80
N CYS A 22 -0.83 -14.06 -17.27
CA CYS A 22 -1.36 -13.07 -16.34
C CYS A 22 -1.09 -11.67 -16.90
N GLU A 23 -2.08 -10.77 -16.79
CA GLU A 23 -1.87 -9.37 -17.12
C GLU A 23 -1.13 -8.69 -15.96
N LYS A 24 0.07 -8.15 -16.24
CA LYS A 24 0.65 -7.13 -15.37
C LYS A 24 -0.27 -5.92 -15.50
N ALA A 25 -0.77 -5.38 -14.38
CA ALA A 25 -1.46 -4.11 -14.41
C ALA A 25 -0.61 -3.12 -15.22
N ALA A 26 -1.23 -2.48 -16.21
CA ALA A 26 -0.52 -1.61 -17.13
C ALA A 26 0.36 -0.62 -16.35
N GLU A 27 1.62 -0.48 -16.76
CA GLU A 27 2.49 0.61 -16.32
C GLU A 27 1.93 1.92 -16.91
N GLY A 28 0.82 2.39 -16.33
CA GLY A 28 0.28 3.72 -16.53
C GLY A 28 1.18 4.71 -15.81
N GLY A 29 1.57 5.76 -16.52
CA GLY A 29 2.39 6.84 -15.96
C GLY A 29 1.87 7.30 -14.59
N ASP A 30 2.80 7.38 -13.64
CA ASP A 30 2.73 8.08 -12.36
C ASP A 30 1.46 7.92 -11.48
N SER A 31 0.64 6.87 -11.60
CA SER A 31 -0.61 6.80 -10.81
C SER A 31 -1.16 5.40 -10.48
N ALA A 32 -0.29 4.40 -10.30
CA ALA A 32 -0.68 3.14 -9.62
C ALA A 32 -0.05 3.09 -8.22
N PRO A 33 -0.65 2.36 -7.25
CA PRO A 33 0.07 2.00 -6.04
C PRO A 33 1.41 1.39 -6.37
N GLN A 34 2.47 2.04 -5.88
CA GLN A 34 3.84 1.63 -6.14
C GLN A 34 4.12 0.24 -5.54
N ASP A 35 3.33 -0.19 -4.55
CA ASP A 35 3.30 -1.56 -4.08
C ASP A 35 1.90 -1.94 -3.55
N VAL A 36 1.41 -3.10 -3.99
CA VAL A 36 0.17 -3.75 -3.53
C VAL A 36 0.55 -5.14 -3.04
N ARG A 37 0.23 -5.46 -1.79
CA ARG A 37 0.54 -6.75 -1.19
C ARG A 37 -0.74 -7.49 -0.83
N TRP A 38 -0.82 -8.73 -1.28
CA TRP A 38 -1.93 -9.64 -0.99
C TRP A 38 -1.58 -10.56 0.17
N GLY A 39 -2.52 -10.75 1.07
CA GLY A 39 -2.43 -11.64 2.21
C GLY A 39 -3.74 -12.42 2.39
N VAL A 40 -3.78 -13.24 3.44
CA VAL A 40 -4.90 -14.17 3.70
C VAL A 40 -6.24 -13.44 3.89
N CYS A 41 -6.20 -12.20 4.36
CA CYS A 41 -7.40 -11.41 4.65
C CYS A 41 -7.80 -10.41 3.56
N GLY A 42 -7.00 -10.27 2.50
CA GLY A 42 -7.23 -9.30 1.41
C GLY A 42 -5.93 -8.67 0.93
N TYR A 43 -5.90 -7.36 0.73
CA TYR A 43 -4.72 -6.65 0.25
C TYR A 43 -4.49 -5.33 0.99
N SER A 44 -3.28 -4.82 0.89
CA SER A 44 -2.89 -3.48 1.30
C SER A 44 -2.09 -2.80 0.20
N HIS A 45 -2.10 -1.48 0.18
CA HIS A 45 -1.37 -0.70 -0.81
C HIS A 45 -0.81 0.58 -0.23
N ILE A 46 0.30 1.04 -0.80
CA ILE A 46 0.85 2.36 -0.56
C ILE A 46 1.49 2.92 -1.84
N SER A 47 1.31 4.22 -2.03
CA SER A 47 1.97 5.05 -3.03
C SER A 47 2.61 6.24 -2.35
N ILE A 48 3.65 6.80 -2.98
CA ILE A 48 4.16 8.12 -2.64
C ILE A 48 4.36 8.94 -3.92
N TYR A 49 3.88 10.18 -3.91
CA TYR A 49 3.90 11.12 -5.03
C TYR A 49 4.70 12.36 -4.65
N ASN A 50 5.44 12.88 -5.62
CA ASN A 50 6.16 14.14 -5.50
C ASN A 50 5.23 15.32 -5.84
N GLU A 51 4.90 16.14 -4.85
CA GLU A 51 4.10 17.36 -5.05
C GLU A 51 4.97 18.57 -5.44
N GLY A 52 6.29 18.40 -5.50
CA GLY A 52 7.26 19.47 -5.66
C GLY A 52 7.53 20.24 -4.36
N TYR A 53 8.52 21.13 -4.40
CA TYR A 53 8.93 21.96 -3.26
C TYR A 53 9.28 21.17 -1.98
N GLY A 54 9.79 19.94 -2.13
CA GLY A 54 10.15 19.07 -1.00
C GLY A 54 8.94 18.42 -0.30
N ARG A 55 7.77 18.38 -0.95
CA ARG A 55 6.55 17.79 -0.42
C ARG A 55 6.24 16.45 -1.08
N ALA A 56 5.75 15.52 -0.26
CA ALA A 56 5.26 14.23 -0.69
C ALA A 56 3.79 14.03 -0.29
N ARG A 57 3.04 13.34 -1.14
CA ARG A 57 1.69 12.83 -0.87
C ARG A 57 1.72 11.32 -0.83
N TRP A 58 1.16 10.73 0.21
CA TRP A 58 0.94 9.29 0.32
C TRP A 58 -0.51 8.99 -0.02
N GLU A 59 -0.71 7.95 -0.82
CA GLU A 59 -2.01 7.29 -0.97
C GLU A 59 -1.88 5.89 -0.41
N TYR A 60 -2.79 5.48 0.46
CA TYR A 60 -2.67 4.21 1.16
C TYR A 60 -4.02 3.63 1.53
N GLY A 61 -4.04 2.33 1.79
CA GLY A 61 -5.26 1.67 2.24
C GLY A 61 -5.19 0.15 2.20
N TYR A 62 -6.36 -0.45 2.24
CA TYR A 62 -6.53 -1.91 2.23
C TYR A 62 -7.88 -2.30 1.62
N GLY A 63 -7.99 -3.57 1.22
CA GLY A 63 -9.26 -4.24 0.96
C GLY A 63 -9.30 -5.58 1.70
N SER A 64 -10.46 -5.95 2.22
CA SER A 64 -10.69 -7.21 2.92
C SER A 64 -11.59 -8.13 2.11
N ILE A 65 -11.14 -9.37 1.95
CA ILE A 65 -11.95 -10.48 1.42
C ILE A 65 -12.62 -11.29 2.54
N ALA A 66 -12.19 -11.08 3.79
CA ALA A 66 -12.71 -11.77 4.97
C ALA A 66 -13.98 -11.10 5.56
N GLY A 67 -14.38 -9.95 5.01
CA GLY A 67 -15.65 -9.30 5.30
C GLY A 67 -15.52 -7.80 5.52
N VAL A 68 -16.58 -7.21 6.07
CA VAL A 68 -16.62 -5.79 6.40
C VAL A 68 -15.66 -5.50 7.56
N VAL A 69 -14.73 -4.56 7.35
CA VAL A 69 -13.90 -3.96 8.40
C VAL A 69 -14.75 -2.95 9.17
N ILE A 70 -14.50 -2.78 10.46
CA ILE A 70 -15.17 -1.80 11.33
C ILE A 70 -14.18 -0.81 11.95
N SER A 71 -12.89 -1.16 12.02
CA SER A 71 -11.82 -0.28 12.46
C SER A 71 -10.48 -0.73 11.91
N HIS A 72 -9.54 0.19 11.82
CA HIS A 72 -8.15 -0.10 11.49
C HIS A 72 -7.18 0.69 12.35
N GLU A 73 -5.95 0.21 12.41
CA GLU A 73 -4.81 0.90 12.98
C GLU A 73 -3.64 0.76 12.00
N LEU A 74 -3.37 1.81 11.22
CA LEU A 74 -2.38 1.83 10.15
C LEU A 74 -1.26 2.82 10.47
N THR A 75 -0.02 2.36 10.48
CA THR A 75 1.17 3.19 10.64
C THR A 75 1.92 3.27 9.32
N ILE A 76 2.17 4.48 8.86
CA ILE A 76 3.00 4.74 7.69
C ILE A 76 4.32 5.33 8.19
N ARG A 77 5.44 4.73 7.80
CA ARG A 77 6.78 5.23 8.07
C ARG A 77 7.41 5.70 6.79
N TRP A 78 8.23 6.73 6.85
CA TRP A 78 9.03 7.16 5.72
C TRP A 78 10.44 7.57 6.16
N THR A 79 11.39 7.42 5.25
CA THR A 79 12.78 7.81 5.40
C THR A 79 13.24 8.48 4.12
N ASN A 80 13.80 9.68 4.23
CA ASN A 80 14.52 10.35 3.16
C ASN A 80 16.00 9.89 3.21
N ALA A 81 16.42 9.09 2.25
CA ALA A 81 17.74 8.47 2.20
C ALA A 81 18.88 9.49 2.02
N ASP A 82 18.61 10.63 1.38
CA ASP A 82 19.61 11.67 1.14
C ASP A 82 19.89 12.54 2.37
N THR A 83 18.89 12.68 3.25
CA THR A 83 19.00 13.53 4.47
C THR A 83 19.04 12.71 5.76
N GLU A 84 18.87 11.40 5.67
CA GLU A 84 18.71 10.46 6.79
C GLU A 84 17.53 10.77 7.73
N VAL A 85 16.65 11.71 7.35
CA VAL A 85 15.46 12.06 8.13
C VAL A 85 14.43 10.96 8.01
N SER A 86 13.90 10.51 9.14
CA SER A 86 12.81 9.53 9.21
C SER A 86 11.69 10.03 10.11
N ASP A 87 10.44 9.73 9.73
CA ASP A 87 9.27 10.02 10.54
C ASP A 87 8.13 9.04 10.22
N SER A 88 7.00 9.19 10.92
CA SER A 88 5.82 8.36 10.74
C SER A 88 4.53 9.13 10.99
N PHE A 89 3.42 8.60 10.49
CA PHE A 89 2.07 9.04 10.84
C PHE A 89 1.15 7.84 11.06
N TRP A 90 0.12 8.05 11.88
CA TRP A 90 -0.82 7.02 12.31
C TRP A 90 -2.24 7.36 11.86
N ASP A 91 -2.96 6.35 11.41
CA ASP A 91 -4.36 6.42 11.02
C ASP A 91 -5.13 5.32 11.76
N ASN A 92 -6.02 5.72 12.65
CA ASN A 92 -6.72 4.84 13.60
C ASN A 92 -8.24 4.97 13.52
N THR A 93 -8.76 5.00 12.30
CA THR A 93 -10.18 5.29 12.09
C THR A 93 -11.06 4.12 12.55
N LYS A 94 -12.14 4.45 13.25
CA LYS A 94 -13.15 3.50 13.78
C LYS A 94 -14.51 3.80 13.19
N GLY A 95 -15.38 2.79 13.15
CA GLY A 95 -16.74 2.92 12.65
C GLY A 95 -16.83 3.11 11.14
N ILE A 96 -15.88 2.54 10.38
CA ILE A 96 -15.94 2.49 8.91
C ILE A 96 -16.46 1.12 8.52
N PRO A 97 -17.78 0.90 8.34
CA PRO A 97 -18.32 -0.38 7.90
C PRO A 97 -18.08 -0.56 6.40
N SER A 98 -16.84 -0.79 6.00
CA SER A 98 -16.45 -0.98 4.61
C SER A 98 -15.51 -2.17 4.47
N PRO A 99 -15.62 -2.97 3.39
CA PRO A 99 -14.61 -3.96 3.07
C PRO A 99 -13.32 -3.32 2.54
N ALA A 100 -13.32 -2.05 2.17
CA ALA A 100 -12.14 -1.36 1.64
C ALA A 100 -11.96 0.04 2.26
N TYR A 101 -10.72 0.43 2.39
CA TYR A 101 -10.31 1.74 2.90
C TYR A 101 -9.25 2.35 1.99
N HIS A 102 -9.34 3.66 1.82
CA HIS A 102 -8.37 4.46 1.07
C HIS A 102 -8.29 5.85 1.71
N SER A 103 -7.08 6.40 1.78
CA SER A 103 -6.82 7.72 2.33
C SER A 103 -5.60 8.35 1.67
N GLU A 104 -5.54 9.67 1.75
CA GLU A 104 -4.42 10.48 1.30
C GLU A 104 -3.85 11.29 2.46
N TYR A 105 -2.53 11.44 2.50
CA TYR A 105 -1.84 12.30 3.46
C TYR A 105 -0.71 13.06 2.76
N SER A 106 -0.43 14.30 3.16
CA SER A 106 0.64 15.10 2.53
C SER A 106 1.51 15.79 3.56
N ARG A 107 2.83 15.79 3.34
CA ARG A 107 3.80 16.37 4.27
C ARG A 107 5.10 16.78 3.56
N SER A 108 5.79 17.76 4.15
CA SER A 108 7.17 18.08 3.74
C SER A 108 8.14 17.01 4.24
N VAL A 109 8.96 16.50 3.32
CA VAL A 109 9.97 15.45 3.56
C VAL A 109 11.37 15.87 3.12
N GLY A 110 11.50 17.11 2.63
CA GLY A 110 12.72 17.58 1.99
C GLY A 110 12.87 17.03 0.57
N ARG A 111 13.96 17.43 -0.09
CA ARG A 111 14.31 16.89 -1.41
C ARG A 111 15.08 15.59 -1.22
N GLY A 112 14.93 14.67 -2.16
CA GLY A 112 15.70 13.44 -2.19
C GLY A 112 14.87 12.18 -2.38
N GLU A 113 15.55 11.04 -2.28
CA GLU A 113 14.92 9.72 -2.35
C GLU A 113 14.18 9.40 -1.04
N VAL A 114 12.87 9.21 -1.13
CA VAL A 114 12.01 8.87 0.00
C VAL A 114 11.46 7.47 -0.17
N VAL A 115 11.69 6.66 0.86
CA VAL A 115 11.16 5.30 1.00
C VAL A 115 10.05 5.34 2.04
N THR A 116 8.95 4.62 1.81
CA THR A 116 7.85 4.54 2.76
C THR A 116 7.28 3.12 2.86
N SER A 117 6.82 2.73 4.04
CA SER A 117 6.20 1.42 4.28
C SER A 117 4.95 1.56 5.15
N LEU A 118 3.94 0.72 4.87
CA LEU A 118 2.68 0.65 5.60
C LEU A 118 2.64 -0.61 6.48
N TRP A 119 2.17 -0.46 7.71
CA TRP A 119 2.00 -1.56 8.67
C TRP A 119 0.69 -1.36 9.42
N GLY A 120 0.07 -2.42 9.93
CA GLY A 120 -1.11 -2.24 10.76
C GLY A 120 -1.99 -3.46 10.91
N THR A 121 -3.18 -3.21 11.47
CA THR A 121 -4.24 -4.21 11.60
C THR A 121 -5.58 -3.64 11.17
N THR A 122 -6.49 -4.53 10.79
CA THR A 122 -7.89 -4.24 10.53
C THR A 122 -8.75 -5.18 11.37
N THR A 123 -9.85 -4.67 11.94
CA THR A 123 -10.81 -5.45 12.72
C THR A 123 -12.10 -5.60 11.93
N LEU A 124 -12.54 -6.83 11.75
CA LEU A 124 -13.75 -7.19 11.02
C LEU A 124 -14.98 -7.09 11.93
N HIS A 125 -16.16 -6.91 11.32
CA HIS A 125 -17.42 -6.77 12.05
C HIS A 125 -17.76 -7.96 12.96
N TRP A 126 -17.27 -9.16 12.64
CA TRP A 126 -17.45 -10.37 13.45
C TRP A 126 -16.42 -10.52 14.59
N GLY A 127 -15.52 -9.55 14.74
CA GLY A 127 -14.51 -9.50 15.81
C GLY A 127 -13.14 -10.07 15.43
N GLY A 128 -12.97 -10.57 14.19
CA GLY A 128 -11.68 -11.03 13.69
C GLY A 128 -10.70 -9.89 13.44
N THR A 129 -9.40 -10.17 13.54
CA THR A 129 -8.34 -9.21 13.22
C THR A 129 -7.48 -9.74 12.10
N CYS A 130 -7.15 -8.86 11.16
CA CYS A 130 -6.30 -9.14 10.02
C CYS A 130 -5.07 -8.23 10.04
N GLN A 131 -3.89 -8.83 9.91
CA GLN A 131 -2.66 -8.08 9.75
C GLN A 131 -2.61 -7.49 8.33
N VAL A 132 -2.19 -6.24 8.23
CA VAL A 132 -1.88 -5.61 6.96
C VAL A 132 -0.54 -6.13 6.48
N GLU A 133 -0.54 -6.73 5.30
CA GLU A 133 0.71 -7.02 4.59
C GLU A 133 1.47 -5.72 4.36
N VAL A 134 2.79 -5.79 4.26
CA VAL A 134 3.64 -4.59 4.35
C VAL A 134 4.09 -4.15 2.96
N PRO A 135 3.34 -3.28 2.27
CA PRO A 135 3.79 -2.72 1.01
C PRO A 135 4.83 -1.62 1.29
N THR A 136 5.76 -1.45 0.36
CA THR A 136 6.81 -0.42 0.40
C THR A 136 6.89 0.34 -0.92
N ALA A 137 6.97 1.66 -0.84
CA ALA A 137 6.95 2.56 -1.98
C ALA A 137 8.15 3.52 -1.98
N TYR A 138 8.54 4.01 -3.15
CA TYR A 138 9.76 4.79 -3.39
C TYR A 138 9.46 5.98 -4.31
N ALA A 139 9.84 7.19 -3.92
CA ALA A 139 9.77 8.35 -4.81
C ALA A 139 10.96 9.28 -4.63
N LYS A 140 11.35 9.92 -5.73
CA LYS A 140 12.30 11.03 -5.72
C LYS A 140 11.55 12.34 -5.60
N ILE A 141 11.76 13.06 -4.51
CA ILE A 141 11.08 14.32 -4.18
C ILE A 141 11.95 15.51 -4.59
N THR A 142 11.34 16.50 -5.25
CA THR A 142 12.03 17.68 -5.82
C THR A 142 11.57 18.99 -5.20
#